data_AF-A0A354T9L7-F1
#
_entry.id   AF-A0A354T9L7-F1
#
_cell.length_a   1.000
_cell.length_b   1.000
_cell.length_c   1.000
_cell.angle_alpha   90.00
_cell.angle_beta   90.00
_cell.angle_gamma   90.00
#
_symmetry.space_group_name_H-M   'P 1'
#
loop_
_entity.id
_entity.type
_entity.pdbx_description
1 polymer ?
#
loop_
_entity_poly.entity_id
_entity_poly.type
_entity_poly.pdbx_seq_one_letter_code
_entity_poly.pdbx_strand_id
1 'polypeptide(L)'
;MRAKKQVGVIGVDAGICWIGDPSYIIHPPKLPLAVGRDWLDFCDKLESDVTQFEYDLGHDGLGVCVATGYGDGEYPVYVERDESGRIARVIVDFMLEDESQDGGR
;
A
#
# COMPACT_ATOMS: atom_id res chain seq x y z
N MET A 1 17.78 0.23 15.37
CA MET A 1 16.61 0.36 14.45
C MET A 1 16.95 1.46 13.46
N ARG A 2 16.67 1.30 12.15
CA ARG A 2 16.85 2.41 11.19
C ARG A 2 15.80 3.46 11.48
N ALA A 3 16.15 4.75 11.38
CA ALA A 3 15.19 5.82 11.61
C ALA A 3 14.17 5.87 10.46
N LYS A 4 12.88 5.76 10.80
CA LYS A 4 11.78 5.98 9.85
C LYS A 4 11.52 7.49 9.72
N LYS A 5 11.38 8.00 8.50
CA LYS A 5 11.03 9.41 8.23
C LYS A 5 9.68 9.45 7.52
N GLN A 6 8.73 10.23 8.03
CA GLN A 6 7.47 10.46 7.33
C GLN A 6 7.74 11.21 6.03
N VAL A 7 7.21 10.68 4.93
CA VAL A 7 7.37 11.24 3.57
C VAL A 7 6.05 11.72 2.98
N GLY A 8 4.92 11.34 3.57
CA GLY A 8 3.60 11.73 3.12
C GLY A 8 2.50 10.99 3.87
N VAL A 9 1.33 10.97 3.24
CA VAL A 9 0.12 10.28 3.68
C VAL A 9 -0.58 9.66 2.48
N ILE A 10 -1.38 8.62 2.69
CA ILE A 10 -2.37 8.13 1.73
C ILE A 10 -3.77 8.36 2.27
N GLY A 11 -4.65 8.89 1.42
CA GLY A 11 -6.09 8.93 1.68
C GLY A 11 -6.73 7.66 1.14
N VAL A 12 -7.58 7.03 1.94
CA VAL A 12 -8.26 5.76 1.63
C VAL A 12 -9.75 5.94 1.83
N ASP A 13 -10.53 5.53 0.81
CA ASP A 13 -12.01 5.64 0.75
C ASP A 13 -12.68 4.30 0.43
N ALA A 14 -11.87 3.25 0.21
CA ALA A 14 -12.33 1.91 -0.12
C ALA A 14 -11.87 0.86 0.91
N GLY A 15 -11.29 1.29 2.03
CA GLY A 15 -10.71 0.42 3.05
C GLY A 15 -9.52 -0.45 2.60
N ILE A 16 -8.85 -0.11 1.49
CA ILE A 16 -7.74 -0.89 0.94
C ILE A 16 -6.58 -0.02 0.44
N CYS A 17 -5.38 -0.59 0.43
CA CYS A 17 -4.16 0.02 -0.08
C CYS A 17 -3.47 -0.91 -1.09
N TRP A 18 -3.13 -0.38 -2.26
CA TRP A 18 -2.38 -1.09 -3.31
C TRP A 18 -0.89 -0.75 -3.26
N ILE A 19 -0.04 -1.77 -3.31
CA ILE A 19 1.41 -1.66 -3.43
C ILE A 19 1.84 -2.41 -4.69
N GLY A 20 2.19 -1.67 -5.74
CA GLY A 20 2.64 -2.22 -7.01
C GLY A 20 3.13 -1.13 -7.94
N ASP A 21 3.71 -1.51 -9.08
CA ASP A 21 4.22 -0.55 -10.05
C ASP A 21 3.04 0.12 -10.80
N PRO A 22 2.89 1.45 -10.69
CA PRO A 22 1.76 2.17 -11.29
C PRO A 22 1.71 2.05 -12.82
N SER A 23 2.81 1.73 -13.49
CA SER A 23 2.82 1.58 -14.96
C SER A 23 1.90 0.46 -15.44
N TYR A 24 1.67 -0.57 -14.62
CA TYR A 24 0.76 -1.67 -14.95
C TYR A 24 -0.71 -1.36 -14.76
N ILE A 25 -1.06 -0.25 -14.09
CA ILE A 25 -2.47 0.09 -13.78
C ILE A 25 -2.89 1.47 -14.29
N ILE A 26 -1.95 2.40 -14.52
CA ILE A 26 -2.26 3.77 -15.00
C ILE A 26 -2.13 3.88 -16.52
N HIS A 27 -1.12 3.22 -17.10
CA HIS A 27 -0.74 3.44 -18.49
C HIS A 27 -1.22 2.42 -19.54
N PRO A 28 -1.73 1.22 -19.21
CA PRO A 28 -1.96 0.24 -20.26
C PRO A 28 -3.29 0.49 -21.00
N PRO A 29 -3.37 0.17 -22.30
CA PRO A 29 -4.63 0.19 -23.04
C PRO A 29 -5.63 -0.87 -22.54
N LYS A 30 -5.14 -1.86 -21.79
CA LYS A 30 -5.90 -2.94 -21.16
C LYS A 30 -5.26 -3.26 -19.82
N LEU A 31 -6.05 -3.25 -18.75
CA LEU A 31 -5.58 -3.66 -17.42
C LEU A 31 -5.18 -5.15 -17.42
N PRO A 32 -4.22 -5.55 -16.56
CA PRO A 32 -3.93 -6.96 -16.32
C PRO A 32 -5.18 -7.71 -15.88
N LEU A 33 -5.33 -8.96 -16.32
CA LEU A 33 -6.52 -9.77 -16.06
C LEU A 33 -6.76 -9.99 -14.56
N ALA A 34 -5.65 -10.07 -13.79
CA ALA A 34 -5.68 -10.26 -12.35
C ALA A 34 -6.31 -9.08 -11.60
N VAL A 35 -6.28 -7.85 -12.14
CA VAL A 35 -6.91 -6.66 -11.50
C VAL A 35 -8.42 -6.63 -11.77
N GLY A 36 -8.92 -7.44 -12.70
CA GLY A 36 -10.32 -7.41 -13.11
C GLY A 36 -10.63 -6.28 -14.08
N ARG A 37 -11.90 -6.21 -14.48
CA ARG A 37 -12.37 -5.29 -15.55
C ARG A 37 -12.93 -3.98 -15.02
N ASP A 38 -13.43 -4.01 -13.79
CA ASP A 38 -14.04 -2.89 -13.10
C ASP A 38 -13.88 -3.06 -11.59
N TRP A 39 -14.42 -2.11 -10.82
CA TRP A 39 -14.32 -2.09 -9.37
C TRP A 39 -14.96 -3.32 -8.69
N LEU A 40 -16.09 -3.81 -9.19
CA LEU A 40 -16.78 -4.94 -8.57
C LEU A 40 -15.99 -6.23 -8.81
N ASP A 41 -15.52 -6.43 -10.05
CA ASP A 41 -14.64 -7.55 -10.41
C ASP A 41 -13.31 -7.50 -9.63
N PHE A 42 -12.77 -6.30 -9.37
CA PHE A 42 -11.61 -6.13 -8.52
C PHE A 42 -11.89 -6.55 -7.07
N CYS A 43 -13.01 -6.10 -6.47
CA CYS A 43 -13.39 -6.47 -5.11
C CYS A 43 -13.63 -7.98 -4.96
N ASP A 44 -14.27 -8.62 -5.95
CA ASP A 44 -14.52 -10.07 -5.95
C ASP A 44 -13.22 -10.90 -5.97
N LYS A 45 -12.10 -10.29 -6.39
CA LYS A 45 -10.77 -10.92 -6.43
C LYS A 45 -9.96 -10.76 -5.14
N LEU A 46 -10.44 -9.97 -4.18
CA LEU A 46 -9.81 -9.86 -2.86
C LEU A 46 -10.13 -11.12 -2.05
N GLU A 47 -9.15 -11.98 -1.86
CA GLU A 47 -9.33 -13.27 -1.18
C GLU A 47 -9.30 -13.16 0.34
N SER A 48 -8.59 -12.14 0.85
CA SER A 48 -8.45 -11.86 2.28
C SER A 48 -8.02 -10.41 2.53
N ASP A 49 -7.76 -10.06 3.80
CA ASP A 49 -7.17 -8.77 4.19
C ASP A 49 -5.81 -8.50 3.52
N VAL A 50 -5.17 -9.51 2.93
CA VAL A 50 -3.98 -9.37 2.08
C VAL A 50 -4.15 -10.22 0.83
N THR A 51 -3.99 -9.64 -0.35
CA THR A 51 -4.12 -10.34 -1.63
C THR A 51 -2.91 -10.04 -2.52
N GLN A 52 -2.20 -11.08 -2.96
CA GLN A 52 -1.13 -10.99 -3.96
C GLN A 52 -1.73 -11.13 -5.36
N PHE A 53 -1.34 -10.23 -6.26
CA PHE A 53 -1.77 -10.27 -7.67
C PHE A 53 -0.63 -10.74 -8.56
N GLU A 54 -0.96 -11.63 -9.48
CA GLU A 54 -0.04 -12.15 -10.49
C GLU A 54 -0.05 -11.29 -11.75
N TYR A 55 1.07 -11.29 -12.47
CA TYR A 55 1.08 -10.86 -13.86
C TYR A 55 0.28 -11.82 -14.74
N ASP A 56 -0.10 -11.39 -15.94
CA ASP A 56 -0.86 -12.23 -16.90
C ASP A 56 -0.15 -13.54 -17.29
N LEU A 57 1.16 -13.65 -17.04
CA LEU A 57 1.95 -14.87 -17.24
C LEU A 57 1.84 -15.88 -16.07
N GLY A 58 1.07 -15.55 -15.03
CA GLY A 58 0.78 -16.44 -13.90
C GLY A 58 1.88 -16.50 -12.84
N HIS A 59 2.67 -15.44 -12.68
CA HIS A 59 3.65 -15.34 -11.59
C HIS A 59 3.45 -14.06 -10.80
N ASP A 60 3.81 -14.11 -9.52
CA ASP A 60 3.68 -12.98 -8.59
C ASP A 60 4.43 -11.72 -9.07
N GLY A 61 4.00 -10.58 -8.51
CA GLY A 61 4.71 -9.31 -8.58
C GLY A 61 3.93 -8.16 -9.20
N LEU A 62 2.71 -8.39 -9.70
CA LEU A 62 1.89 -7.30 -10.24
C LEU A 62 1.57 -6.26 -9.16
N GLY A 63 1.19 -6.73 -7.98
CA GLY A 63 1.07 -5.93 -6.78
C GLY A 63 0.45 -6.69 -5.62
N VAL A 64 0.38 -6.03 -4.48
CA VAL A 64 -0.25 -6.53 -3.27
C VAL A 64 -1.32 -5.54 -2.86
N CYS A 65 -2.51 -6.03 -2.54
CA CYS A 65 -3.55 -5.23 -1.91
C CYS A 65 -3.70 -5.64 -0.45
N VAL A 66 -3.83 -4.66 0.44
CA VAL A 66 -4.03 -4.88 1.88
C VAL A 66 -5.25 -4.11 2.36
N ALA A 67 -6.05 -4.70 3.23
CA ALA A 67 -7.05 -3.99 4.00
C ALA A 67 -6.35 -2.99 4.93
N THR A 68 -6.89 -1.77 4.99
CA THR A 68 -6.38 -0.74 5.90
C THR A 68 -6.98 -0.91 7.28
N GLY A 69 -6.26 -0.43 8.31
CA GLY A 69 -6.54 -0.73 9.72
C GLY A 69 -8.00 -0.55 10.13
N TYR A 70 -8.51 0.68 10.07
CA TYR A 70 -9.91 1.00 10.43
C TYR A 70 -10.78 1.29 9.20
N GLY A 71 -10.37 0.81 8.02
CA GLY A 71 -11.00 1.16 6.74
C GLY A 71 -10.57 2.54 6.26
N ASP A 72 -11.54 3.40 5.98
CA ASP A 72 -11.30 4.71 5.36
C ASP A 72 -10.60 5.70 6.29
N GLY A 73 -9.83 6.61 5.72
CA GLY A 73 -9.08 7.61 6.47
C GLY A 73 -7.80 8.07 5.81
N GLU A 74 -6.97 8.78 6.58
CA GLU A 74 -5.66 9.25 6.15
C GLU A 74 -4.58 8.54 6.98
N TYR A 75 -3.66 7.85 6.29
CA TYR A 75 -2.62 7.04 6.94
C TYR A 75 -1.22 7.53 6.56
N PRO A 76 -0.31 7.75 7.53
CA PRO A 76 1.02 8.26 7.26
C PRO A 76 1.91 7.20 6.61
N VAL A 77 2.75 7.68 5.69
CA VAL A 77 3.74 6.88 4.98
C VAL A 77 5.13 7.29 5.42
N TYR A 78 5.91 6.31 5.86
CA TYR A 78 7.30 6.48 6.26
C TYR A 78 8.23 5.72 5.32
N VAL A 79 9.47 6.18 5.25
CA VAL A 79 10.55 5.41 4.63
C VAL A 79 11.72 5.26 5.58
N GLU A 80 12.42 4.13 5.42
CA GLU A 80 13.76 3.96 5.95
C GLU A 80 14.74 3.88 4.79
N ARG A 81 15.92 4.48 4.99
CA ARG A 81 17.02 4.46 4.02
C ARG A 81 18.17 3.59 4.50
N ASP A 82 18.91 3.00 3.56
CA ASP A 82 20.16 2.32 3.85
C ASP A 82 21.33 3.31 4.04
N GLU A 83 22.53 2.77 4.29
CA GLU A 83 23.76 3.55 4.50
C GLU A 83 24.17 4.37 3.26
N SER A 84 23.72 3.97 2.06
CA SER A 84 23.94 4.70 0.82
C SER A 84 22.88 5.75 0.52
N GLY A 85 21.88 5.89 1.40
CA GLY A 85 20.76 6.80 1.24
C GLY A 85 19.65 6.28 0.31
N ARG A 86 19.70 5.02 -0.13
CA ARG A 86 18.63 4.42 -0.96
C ARG A 86 17.45 4.02 -0.09
N ILE A 87 16.24 4.08 -0.65
CA ILE A 87 15.04 3.60 0.04
C ILE A 87 15.17 2.10 0.26
N ALA A 88 15.12 1.67 1.51
CA ALA A 88 15.22 0.27 1.92
C ALA A 88 13.87 -0.30 2.37
N ARG A 89 12.99 0.57 2.89
CA ARG A 89 11.66 0.19 3.37
C ARG A 89 10.68 1.33 3.18
N VAL A 90 9.44 0.99 2.87
CA VAL A 90 8.27 1.87 2.98
C VAL A 90 7.35 1.25 4.04
N ILE A 91 6.76 2.09 4.89
CA ILE A 91 5.85 1.68 5.97
C ILE A 91 4.63 2.56 5.85
N VAL A 92 3.45 1.97 5.68
CA VAL A 92 2.18 2.65 5.90
C VAL A 92 1.71 2.27 7.29
N ASP A 93 1.53 3.24 8.17
CA ASP A 93 1.14 2.98 9.56
C ASP A 93 -0.38 3.08 9.70
N PHE A 94 -1.04 1.93 9.73
CA PHE A 94 -2.49 1.84 9.83
C PHE A 94 -3.03 1.94 11.26
N MET A 95 -2.15 1.86 12.27
CA MET A 95 -2.56 1.77 13.67
C MET A 95 -2.30 3.04 14.46
N LEU A 96 -1.61 4.05 13.88
CA LEU A 96 -1.31 5.35 14.49
C LEU A 96 -1.05 5.20 15.99
N GLU A 97 0.15 4.73 16.38
CA GLU A 97 0.52 4.86 17.79
C GLU A 97 0.48 6.35 18.14
N ASP A 98 -0.47 6.77 18.97
CA ASP A 98 -0.54 8.12 19.51
C ASP A 98 0.80 8.41 20.18
N GLU A 99 1.69 9.15 19.51
CA GLU A 99 2.82 9.84 20.13
C GLU A 99 2.24 10.98 21.00
N SER A 100 1.51 10.60 22.04
CA SER A 100 1.03 11.51 23.08
C SER A 100 2.21 11.94 23.94
N GLN A 101 2.91 12.96 23.44
CA GLN A 101 3.64 14.01 24.15
C GLN A 101 4.28 13.61 25.50
N ASP A 102 5.49 13.06 25.46
CA ASP A 102 6.43 13.20 26.58
C ASP A 102 6.98 14.64 26.56
N GLY A 103 6.24 15.56 27.18
CA GLY A 103 6.52 16.99 27.06
C GLY A 103 5.73 17.86 28.04
N GLY A 104 5.94 17.68 29.33
CA GLY A 104 5.37 18.61 30.33
C GLY A 104 5.84 18.30 31.74
N ARG A 105 6.89 19.02 32.16
CA ARG A 105 7.50 19.03 33.48
C ARG A 105 6.53 19.35 34.62
#